data_AF-A0AAN6KKT9-F1
#
_entry.id   AF-A0AAN6KKT9-F1
#
_cell.length_a   1.000
_cell.length_b   1.000
_cell.length_c   1.000
_cell.angle_alpha   90.00
_cell.angle_beta   90.00
_cell.angle_gamma   90.00
#
_symmetry.space_group_name_H-M   'P 1'
#
loop_
_entity.id
_entity.type
_entity.pdbx_description
1 polymer ?
#
loop_
_entity_poly.entity_id
_entity_poly.type
_entity_poly.pdbx_seq_one_letter_code
_entity_poly.pdbx_strand_id
1 'polypeptide(L)'
;MPTAARDIPQGNGHSDSLARTVSNSFGTLDLSTSPTATFHSPQSSYGGHQKPSTKQLKPFQTQDVKVLLLENVNKTGQDILRKQGYQVEALKSSLPDDQLIEKIRDVHVIGIRSKTQLRANILKHAKNLIVIGCFCIGTNQVDLQYAAENGICVFNSPFSNSRSVAELMIGEIITLARQLGDRNNELHNGVWNKVSAGCWEVRGKTLGIVGYGHVGSQLSVMAESMGMKVIFYDVVNLMSMGVASPVHTLEELLRQADFVTLHVPEIPETMNMISTAQFDQMKQGAYLLNASRGSVVDIPALIKAMQAGKLAGAALDVYPNEPGGNGEHFTNNLNDFTEDLRKLKNILLTPHIGGSTEEAQSAIGAEVADSLVKYVNLGTTSGAVNMPEVTLRSLTMDEPNHVRVIYIHKNVPGVLRRVNEILGDHNVDKQMTDSRGDVAYLMADISSVNVSEIKDLYQSLEDLGTSLYTGSSTLDGVGR
;
A
#
# COMPACT_ATOMS: atom_id res chain seq x y z
N MET A 1 30.35 -27.23 40.60
CA MET A 1 29.65 -28.50 40.31
C MET A 1 28.17 -28.24 40.39
N PRO A 2 27.41 -28.30 39.29
CA PRO A 2 25.98 -28.08 39.33
C PRO A 2 25.26 -29.37 39.74
N THR A 3 24.30 -29.22 40.67
CA THR A 3 23.41 -30.25 41.18
C THR A 3 22.49 -30.80 40.09
N ALA A 4 22.42 -32.12 39.98
CA ALA A 4 21.57 -32.87 39.06
C ALA A 4 20.09 -32.79 39.45
N ALA A 5 19.22 -32.59 38.45
CA ALA A 5 17.78 -32.72 38.61
C ALA A 5 17.40 -34.20 38.79
N ARG A 6 16.51 -34.48 39.75
CA ARG A 6 16.00 -35.81 40.10
C ARG A 6 15.02 -36.34 39.04
N ASP A 7 15.19 -37.61 38.67
CA ASP A 7 14.27 -38.37 37.83
C ASP A 7 12.93 -38.65 38.54
N ILE A 8 11.83 -38.58 37.78
CA ILE A 8 10.47 -38.94 38.21
C ILE A 8 10.26 -40.45 37.92
N PRO A 9 9.65 -41.25 38.82
CA PRO A 9 9.54 -42.69 38.64
C PRO A 9 8.50 -43.06 37.56
N GLN A 10 8.84 -44.01 36.69
CA GLN A 10 7.88 -44.62 35.77
C GLN A 10 6.98 -45.62 36.52
N GLY A 11 5.68 -45.32 36.58
CA GLY A 11 4.64 -46.26 36.99
C GLY A 11 4.18 -47.11 35.83
N ASN A 12 4.16 -48.43 36.03
CA ASN A 12 3.63 -49.44 35.12
C ASN A 12 2.11 -49.37 35.00
N GLY A 13 1.60 -49.53 33.77
CA GLY A 13 0.27 -50.12 33.52
C GLY A 13 -0.73 -49.24 32.77
N HIS A 14 -0.71 -49.30 31.44
CA HIS A 14 -1.79 -49.82 30.59
C HIS A 14 -1.58 -49.36 29.13
N SER A 15 -1.59 -50.35 28.24
CA SER A 15 -1.38 -50.21 26.80
C SER A 15 -2.60 -49.61 26.12
N ASP A 16 -2.51 -48.35 25.71
CA ASP A 16 -3.29 -47.81 24.60
C ASP A 16 -2.33 -47.19 23.59
N SER A 17 -2.28 -47.76 22.39
CA SER A 17 -1.41 -47.34 21.31
C SER A 17 -1.90 -46.03 20.71
N LEU A 18 -1.57 -44.90 21.34
CA LEU A 18 -1.57 -43.61 20.68
C LEU A 18 -0.36 -43.55 19.76
N ALA A 19 -0.56 -43.97 18.51
CA ALA A 19 0.37 -43.70 17.43
C ALA A 19 0.58 -42.18 17.37
N ARG A 20 1.75 -41.73 17.81
CA ARG A 20 2.24 -40.38 17.50
C ARG A 20 2.50 -40.34 16.00
N THR A 21 1.48 -39.96 15.24
CA THR A 21 1.66 -39.50 13.88
C THR A 21 2.46 -38.21 13.96
N VAL A 22 3.77 -38.31 13.75
CA VAL A 22 4.61 -37.15 13.47
C VAL A 22 4.11 -36.63 12.13
N SER A 23 3.44 -35.48 12.13
CA SER A 23 3.07 -34.78 10.91
C SER A 23 4.36 -34.39 10.18
N ASN A 24 4.81 -35.26 9.27
CA ASN A 24 5.74 -34.89 8.22
C ASN A 24 4.97 -34.05 7.18
N SER A 25 4.61 -32.83 7.57
CA SER A 25 4.20 -31.80 6.61
C SER A 25 5.44 -31.14 6.01
N PHE A 26 6.30 -31.94 5.39
CA PHE A 26 7.08 -31.50 4.24
C PHE A 26 6.21 -31.76 3.00
N GLY A 27 5.01 -31.17 2.99
CA GLY A 27 4.19 -31.09 1.79
C GLY A 27 4.88 -30.12 0.84
N THR A 28 5.26 -30.64 -0.33
CA THR A 28 5.66 -29.92 -1.54
C THR A 28 6.13 -28.49 -1.30
N LEU A 29 7.46 -28.29 -1.32
CA LEU A 29 8.01 -27.02 -1.74
C LEU A 29 7.39 -26.72 -3.12
N ASP A 30 6.33 -25.90 -3.15
CA ASP A 30 5.77 -25.34 -4.37
C ASP A 30 6.79 -24.33 -4.92
N LEU A 31 7.87 -24.89 -5.45
CA LEU A 31 8.80 -24.21 -6.33
C LEU A 31 8.00 -23.76 -7.54
N SER A 32 8.02 -22.45 -7.82
CA SER A 32 7.43 -21.94 -9.06
C SER A 32 8.00 -22.73 -10.25
N THR A 33 7.13 -23.47 -10.94
CA THR A 33 7.52 -24.35 -12.06
C THR A 33 7.64 -23.58 -13.38
N SER A 34 7.37 -22.28 -13.39
CA SER A 34 7.43 -21.42 -14.57
C SER A 34 7.56 -19.94 -14.18
N PRO A 35 8.32 -19.10 -14.92
CA PRO A 35 8.34 -17.64 -14.73
C PRO A 35 6.96 -16.97 -14.84
N THR A 36 5.97 -17.66 -15.42
CA THR A 36 4.58 -17.20 -15.56
C THR A 36 3.63 -17.73 -14.49
N ALA A 37 4.09 -18.60 -13.58
CA ALA A 37 3.28 -19.09 -12.47
C ALA A 37 3.46 -18.18 -11.25
N THR A 38 2.41 -17.44 -10.89
CA THR A 38 2.39 -16.53 -9.74
C THR A 38 2.53 -17.31 -8.44
N PHE A 39 3.53 -16.96 -7.63
CA PHE A 39 3.68 -17.50 -6.28
C PHE A 39 2.82 -16.67 -5.32
N HIS A 40 1.80 -17.29 -4.72
CA HIS A 40 1.07 -16.68 -3.62
C HIS A 40 1.68 -17.12 -2.29
N SER A 41 2.12 -16.17 -1.48
CA SER A 41 2.51 -16.45 -0.09
C SER A 41 1.35 -17.15 0.63
N PRO A 42 1.58 -18.23 1.39
CA PRO A 42 0.54 -18.84 2.19
C PRO A 42 0.00 -17.83 3.21
N GLN A 43 -1.31 -17.89 3.48
CA GLN A 43 -1.93 -17.10 4.54
C GLN A 43 -1.24 -17.37 5.88
N SER A 44 -1.05 -16.32 6.68
CA SER A 44 -0.43 -16.43 8.01
C SER A 44 -1.11 -17.52 8.85
N SER A 45 -0.36 -18.54 9.24
CA SER A 45 -0.81 -19.65 10.08
C SER A 45 -0.90 -19.23 11.55
N TYR A 46 -1.86 -18.38 11.90
CA TYR A 46 -2.31 -18.26 13.30
C TYR A 46 -3.38 -19.32 13.55
N GLY A 47 -3.12 -20.22 14.51
CA GLY A 47 -3.99 -21.34 14.86
C GLY A 47 -5.44 -20.88 15.14
N GLY A 48 -6.38 -21.50 14.42
CA GLY A 48 -7.80 -21.17 14.48
C GLY A 48 -8.41 -21.52 15.83
N HIS A 49 -8.71 -20.50 16.63
CA HIS A 49 -9.97 -20.55 17.39
C HIS A 49 -11.09 -20.41 16.36
N GLN A 50 -12.14 -21.25 16.45
CA GLN A 50 -13.35 -21.09 15.64
C GLN A 50 -13.89 -19.68 15.86
N LYS A 51 -13.60 -18.76 14.92
CA LYS A 51 -14.27 -17.47 14.90
C LYS A 51 -15.75 -17.74 14.61
N PRO A 52 -16.69 -17.20 15.40
CA PRO A 52 -18.10 -17.25 15.02
C PRO A 52 -18.26 -16.67 13.62
N SER A 53 -19.13 -17.28 12.80
CA SER A 53 -19.33 -16.88 11.40
C SER A 53 -19.77 -15.42 11.34
N THR A 54 -18.87 -14.53 10.91
CA THR A 54 -19.16 -13.12 10.69
C THR A 54 -20.13 -12.98 9.51
N LYS A 55 -21.33 -12.40 9.73
CA LYS A 55 -22.30 -12.16 8.65
C LYS A 55 -21.86 -10.92 7.86
N GLN A 56 -22.03 -10.96 6.54
CA GLN A 56 -21.91 -9.77 5.71
C GLN A 56 -23.16 -8.91 5.93
N LEU A 57 -22.99 -7.75 6.55
CA LEU A 57 -24.01 -6.72 6.55
C LEU A 57 -24.16 -6.21 5.12
N LYS A 58 -25.40 -6.05 4.69
CA LYS A 58 -25.69 -5.60 3.33
C LYS A 58 -26.26 -4.19 3.42
N PRO A 59 -25.67 -3.20 2.72
CA PRO A 59 -26.45 -2.00 2.42
C PRO A 59 -27.72 -2.45 1.70
N PHE A 60 -28.84 -1.76 1.92
CA PHE A 60 -30.11 -2.08 1.29
C PHE A 60 -29.88 -2.32 -0.22
N GLN A 61 -30.22 -3.53 -0.69
CA GLN A 61 -30.11 -3.98 -2.09
C GLN A 61 -28.67 -4.01 -2.68
N THR A 62 -27.82 -4.96 -2.24
CA THR A 62 -26.46 -5.18 -2.79
C THR A 62 -26.39 -5.39 -4.32
N GLN A 63 -27.49 -5.81 -4.96
CA GLN A 63 -27.55 -5.97 -6.41
C GLN A 63 -27.54 -4.63 -7.16
N ASP A 64 -27.77 -3.49 -6.49
CA ASP A 64 -27.79 -2.16 -7.11
C ASP A 64 -26.46 -1.40 -6.95
N VAL A 65 -25.49 -1.96 -6.24
CA VAL A 65 -24.16 -1.37 -6.09
C VAL A 65 -23.40 -1.47 -7.41
N LYS A 66 -23.42 -0.36 -8.14
CA LYS A 66 -22.64 -0.15 -9.36
C LYS A 66 -21.19 0.20 -9.04
N VAL A 67 -20.27 -0.59 -9.60
CA VAL A 67 -18.82 -0.46 -9.43
C VAL A 67 -18.20 -0.20 -10.80
N LEU A 68 -17.48 0.92 -10.95
CA LEU A 68 -16.72 1.25 -12.14
C LEU A 68 -15.23 1.07 -11.87
N LEU A 69 -14.56 0.18 -12.58
CA LEU A 69 -13.12 -0.03 -12.50
C LEU A 69 -12.45 0.44 -13.79
N LEU A 70 -11.47 1.34 -13.68
CA LEU A 70 -10.74 1.92 -14.81
C LEU A 70 -9.30 1.42 -14.86
N GLU A 71 -8.64 1.59 -16.01
CA GLU A 71 -7.19 1.36 -16.16
C GLU A 71 -6.74 -0.10 -15.93
N ASN A 72 -7.62 -1.05 -16.25
CA ASN A 72 -7.35 -2.49 -16.19
C ASN A 72 -6.94 -2.97 -14.78
N VAL A 73 -7.76 -2.67 -13.77
CA VAL A 73 -7.62 -3.25 -12.42
C VAL A 73 -7.49 -4.77 -12.51
N ASN A 74 -6.56 -5.35 -11.74
CA ASN A 74 -6.25 -6.78 -11.76
C ASN A 74 -7.50 -7.65 -11.54
N LYS A 75 -7.57 -8.79 -12.23
CA LYS A 75 -8.69 -9.74 -12.17
C LYS A 75 -9.04 -10.16 -10.75
N THR A 76 -8.05 -10.33 -9.88
CA THR A 76 -8.23 -10.69 -8.47
C THR A 76 -9.19 -9.74 -7.76
N GLY A 77 -8.98 -8.43 -7.91
CA GLY A 77 -9.85 -7.40 -7.31
C GLY A 77 -11.24 -7.38 -7.93
N GLN A 78 -11.33 -7.55 -9.26
CA GLN A 78 -12.63 -7.66 -9.94
C GLN A 78 -13.44 -8.85 -9.43
N ASP A 79 -12.80 -10.01 -9.26
CA ASP A 79 -13.45 -11.24 -8.83
C ASP A 79 -13.91 -11.16 -7.37
N ILE A 80 -13.16 -10.50 -6.48
CA ILE A 80 -13.58 -10.23 -5.10
C ILE A 80 -14.85 -9.38 -5.07
N LEU A 81 -14.90 -8.31 -5.87
CA LEU A 81 -16.06 -7.41 -5.96
C LEU A 81 -17.27 -8.12 -6.58
N ARG A 82 -17.09 -8.88 -7.67
CA ARG A 82 -18.16 -9.67 -8.29
C ARG A 82 -18.72 -10.75 -7.35
N LYS A 83 -17.88 -11.38 -6.52
CA LYS A 83 -18.31 -12.38 -5.53
C LYS A 83 -19.24 -11.80 -4.45
N GLN A 84 -19.22 -10.49 -4.22
CA GLN A 84 -20.19 -9.84 -3.34
C GLN A 84 -21.57 -9.62 -4.00
N GLY A 85 -21.68 -9.83 -5.31
CA GLY A 85 -22.91 -9.60 -6.08
C GLY A 85 -23.04 -8.18 -6.63
N TYR A 86 -21.96 -7.38 -6.65
CA TYR A 86 -21.97 -6.02 -7.20
C TYR A 86 -22.00 -6.00 -8.74
N GLN A 87 -22.56 -4.94 -9.32
CA GLN A 87 -22.54 -4.70 -10.76
C GLN A 87 -21.20 -4.08 -11.17
N VAL A 88 -20.22 -4.92 -11.53
CA VAL A 88 -18.84 -4.48 -11.85
C VAL A 88 -18.67 -4.26 -13.36
N GLU A 89 -18.53 -3.00 -13.76
CA GLU A 89 -18.04 -2.59 -15.08
C GLU A 89 -16.53 -2.34 -15.01
N ALA A 90 -15.73 -3.06 -15.82
CA ALA A 90 -14.28 -2.90 -15.84
C ALA A 90 -13.79 -2.49 -17.23
N LEU A 91 -13.07 -1.37 -17.31
CA LEU A 91 -12.51 -0.80 -18.52
C LEU A 91 -10.98 -0.89 -18.51
N LYS A 92 -10.41 -1.14 -19.70
CA LYS A 92 -8.96 -1.32 -19.86
C LYS A 92 -8.17 -0.01 -19.80
N SER A 93 -8.79 1.10 -20.20
CA SER A 93 -8.17 2.41 -20.27
C SER A 93 -8.74 3.34 -19.20
N SER A 94 -8.08 4.48 -19.00
CA SER A 94 -8.74 5.66 -18.44
C SER A 94 -9.79 6.18 -19.42
N LEU A 95 -10.68 7.03 -18.92
CA LEU A 95 -11.68 7.74 -19.71
C LEU A 95 -11.31 9.21 -19.82
N PRO A 96 -11.62 9.86 -20.96
CA PRO A 96 -11.63 11.32 -21.03
C PRO A 96 -12.67 11.92 -20.07
N ASP A 97 -12.46 13.17 -19.65
CA ASP A 97 -13.25 13.83 -18.60
C ASP A 97 -14.76 13.85 -18.89
N ASP A 98 -15.17 14.08 -20.14
CA ASP A 98 -16.58 14.13 -20.55
C ASP A 98 -17.28 12.78 -20.35
N GLN A 99 -16.64 11.69 -20.79
CA GLN A 99 -17.16 10.32 -20.62
C GLN A 99 -17.11 9.88 -19.16
N LEU A 100 -16.07 10.30 -18.42
CA LEU A 100 -15.95 10.02 -16.99
C LEU A 100 -17.08 10.70 -16.20
N ILE A 101 -17.39 11.97 -16.53
CA ILE A 101 -18.50 12.73 -15.92
C ILE A 101 -19.85 12.07 -16.21
N GLU A 102 -20.04 11.45 -17.38
CA GLU A 102 -21.28 10.72 -17.68
C GLU A 102 -21.40 9.47 -16.82
N LYS A 103 -20.36 8.63 -16.79
CA LYS A 103 -20.37 7.34 -16.08
C LYS A 103 -20.40 7.48 -14.57
N ILE A 104 -19.71 8.46 -13.99
CA ILE A 104 -19.57 8.58 -12.53
C ILE A 104 -20.89 8.97 -11.83
N ARG A 105 -21.88 9.49 -12.56
CA ARG A 105 -23.16 9.98 -11.99
C ARG A 105 -23.93 8.92 -11.21
N ASP A 106 -23.92 7.68 -11.71
CA ASP A 106 -24.75 6.59 -11.20
C ASP A 106 -23.94 5.54 -10.42
N VAL A 107 -22.63 5.77 -10.24
CA VAL A 107 -21.70 4.79 -9.66
C VAL A 107 -21.58 5.02 -8.16
N HIS A 108 -21.56 3.92 -7.39
CA HIS A 108 -21.38 3.95 -5.94
C HIS A 108 -19.91 3.75 -5.53
N VAL A 109 -19.17 2.97 -6.33
CA VAL A 109 -17.77 2.65 -6.09
C VAL A 109 -16.98 2.88 -7.36
N ILE A 110 -15.92 3.69 -7.31
CA ILE A 110 -14.99 3.83 -8.43
C ILE A 110 -13.60 3.33 -8.05
N GLY A 111 -13.02 2.48 -8.90
CA GLY A 111 -11.65 2.00 -8.81
C GLY A 111 -10.80 2.59 -9.92
N ILE A 112 -9.69 3.24 -9.57
CA ILE A 112 -8.78 3.88 -10.52
C ILE A 112 -7.34 3.45 -10.28
N ARG A 113 -6.43 3.79 -11.21
CA ARG A 113 -4.98 3.70 -10.99
C ARG A 113 -4.38 5.11 -11.10
N SER A 114 -3.25 5.27 -11.77
CA SER A 114 -2.47 6.51 -11.76
C SER A 114 -2.89 7.55 -12.80
N LYS A 115 -3.62 7.17 -13.87
CA LYS A 115 -3.93 8.09 -14.98
C LYS A 115 -5.22 8.87 -14.76
N THR A 116 -6.27 8.23 -14.24
CA THR A 116 -7.55 8.91 -14.02
C THR A 116 -7.43 9.99 -12.96
N GLN A 117 -7.77 11.23 -13.30
CA GLN A 117 -7.77 12.35 -12.36
C GLN A 117 -9.18 12.54 -11.79
N LEU A 118 -9.35 12.36 -10.49
CA LEU A 118 -10.61 12.60 -9.77
C LEU A 118 -10.50 13.90 -8.97
N ARG A 119 -10.62 15.02 -9.66
CA ARG A 119 -10.62 16.37 -9.07
C ARG A 119 -12.04 16.84 -8.77
N ALA A 120 -12.19 17.93 -8.02
CA ALA A 120 -13.49 18.53 -7.67
C ALA A 120 -14.42 18.78 -8.88
N ASN A 121 -13.87 19.12 -10.05
CA ASN A 121 -14.64 19.34 -11.28
C ASN A 121 -15.36 18.07 -11.78
N ILE A 122 -14.83 16.88 -11.49
CA ILE A 122 -15.42 15.59 -11.85
C ILE A 122 -16.26 15.06 -10.70
N LEU A 123 -15.73 15.09 -9.46
CA LEU A 123 -16.39 14.55 -8.27
C LEU A 123 -17.73 15.22 -7.97
N LYS A 124 -17.92 16.51 -8.30
CA LYS A 124 -19.22 17.20 -8.15
C LYS A 124 -20.37 16.58 -8.94
N HIS A 125 -20.06 15.76 -9.95
CA HIS A 125 -21.07 15.06 -10.76
C HIS A 125 -21.42 13.67 -10.22
N ALA A 126 -20.65 13.17 -9.25
CA ALA A 126 -20.77 11.84 -8.68
C ALA A 126 -21.80 11.82 -7.53
N LYS A 127 -23.09 11.74 -7.86
CA LYS A 127 -24.18 11.91 -6.89
C LYS A 127 -24.33 10.76 -5.90
N ASN A 128 -23.98 9.54 -6.32
CA ASN A 128 -24.17 8.31 -5.55
C ASN A 128 -22.85 7.72 -5.02
N LEU A 129 -21.73 8.38 -5.30
CA LEU A 129 -20.40 7.84 -5.01
C LEU A 129 -20.14 7.88 -3.51
N ILE A 130 -19.84 6.71 -2.93
CA ILE A 130 -19.57 6.59 -1.49
C ILE A 130 -18.11 6.26 -1.20
N VAL A 131 -17.39 5.69 -2.16
CA VAL A 131 -15.99 5.27 -1.97
C VAL A 131 -15.18 5.21 -3.28
N ILE A 132 -13.91 5.59 -3.17
CA ILE A 132 -12.90 5.52 -4.23
C ILE A 132 -11.81 4.53 -3.81
N GLY A 133 -11.48 3.59 -4.69
CA GLY A 133 -10.34 2.69 -4.55
C GLY A 133 -9.21 3.12 -5.48
N CYS A 134 -8.10 3.59 -4.93
CA CYS A 134 -6.85 3.77 -5.67
C CYS A 134 -6.12 2.43 -5.71
N PHE A 135 -6.21 1.71 -6.83
CA PHE A 135 -5.48 0.47 -7.10
C PHE A 135 -4.01 0.74 -7.44
N CYS A 136 -3.38 1.54 -6.60
CA CYS A 136 -1.97 1.94 -6.63
C CYS A 136 -1.56 2.46 -5.24
N ILE A 137 -0.27 2.74 -5.08
CA ILE A 137 0.29 3.23 -3.82
C ILE A 137 -0.08 4.71 -3.63
N GLY A 138 0.16 5.53 -4.65
CA GLY A 138 -0.11 6.96 -4.61
C GLY A 138 -1.59 7.31 -4.79
N THR A 139 -1.98 8.46 -4.25
CA THR A 139 -3.36 9.00 -4.33
C THR A 139 -3.39 10.44 -4.86
N ASN A 140 -2.29 10.91 -5.46
CA ASN A 140 -2.11 12.29 -5.95
C ASN A 140 -3.13 12.71 -7.02
N GLN A 141 -3.68 11.73 -7.72
CA GLN A 141 -4.69 11.86 -8.76
C GLN A 141 -6.11 12.08 -8.21
N VAL A 142 -6.32 11.93 -6.90
CA VAL A 142 -7.61 12.16 -6.23
C VAL A 142 -7.53 13.41 -5.37
N ASP A 143 -8.54 14.27 -5.47
CA ASP A 143 -8.74 15.39 -4.55
C ASP A 143 -9.30 14.86 -3.22
N LEU A 144 -8.39 14.48 -2.32
CA LEU A 144 -8.73 13.85 -1.04
C LEU A 144 -9.58 14.76 -0.14
N GLN A 145 -9.33 16.07 -0.19
CA GLN A 145 -10.05 17.04 0.61
C GLN A 145 -11.48 17.20 0.11
N TYR A 146 -11.68 17.41 -1.20
CA TYR A 146 -13.02 17.47 -1.77
C TYR A 146 -13.79 16.16 -1.53
N ALA A 147 -13.13 15.01 -1.68
CA ALA A 147 -13.74 13.71 -1.38
C ALA A 147 -14.21 13.62 0.08
N ALA A 148 -13.38 14.00 1.04
CA ALA A 148 -13.74 13.97 2.46
C ALA A 148 -14.90 14.93 2.80
N GLU A 149 -14.87 16.15 2.26
CA GLU A 149 -15.93 17.17 2.46
C GLU A 149 -17.29 16.73 1.90
N ASN A 150 -17.31 15.77 0.97
CA ASN A 150 -18.53 15.19 0.39
C ASN A 150 -18.82 13.77 0.92
N GLY A 151 -18.18 13.34 2.01
CA GLY A 151 -18.41 12.03 2.62
C GLY A 151 -17.92 10.83 1.82
N ILE A 152 -17.01 11.05 0.85
CA ILE A 152 -16.47 10.02 -0.03
C ILE A 152 -15.15 9.50 0.55
N CYS A 153 -15.15 8.22 0.93
CA CYS A 153 -13.97 7.56 1.49
C CYS A 153 -12.98 7.16 0.40
N VAL A 154 -11.68 7.28 0.64
CA VAL A 154 -10.62 6.89 -0.32
C VAL A 154 -9.70 5.85 0.32
N PHE A 155 -9.51 4.72 -0.37
CA PHE A 155 -8.57 3.67 0.02
C PHE A 155 -7.45 3.51 -1.01
N ASN A 156 -6.27 3.10 -0.56
CA ASN A 156 -5.15 2.73 -1.41
C ASN A 156 -4.53 1.40 -0.94
N SER A 157 -3.41 1.00 -1.55
CA SER A 157 -2.63 -0.17 -1.15
C SER A 157 -1.17 0.25 -0.92
N PRO A 158 -0.83 0.75 0.29
CA PRO A 158 0.45 1.41 0.53
C PRO A 158 1.65 0.46 0.59
N PHE A 159 1.44 -0.84 0.87
CA PHE A 159 2.53 -1.77 1.18
C PHE A 159 2.66 -2.96 0.22
N SER A 160 1.71 -3.19 -0.68
CA SER A 160 1.68 -4.38 -1.54
C SER A 160 2.83 -4.48 -2.55
N ASN A 161 3.56 -3.38 -2.81
CA ASN A 161 4.73 -3.39 -3.70
C ASN A 161 6.07 -3.54 -2.98
N SER A 162 6.08 -3.65 -1.64
CA SER A 162 7.33 -3.59 -0.85
C SER A 162 8.35 -4.63 -1.30
N ARG A 163 7.87 -5.84 -1.61
CA ARG A 163 8.71 -6.95 -2.05
C ARG A 163 9.34 -6.68 -3.42
N SER A 164 8.54 -6.21 -4.38
CA SER A 164 9.01 -5.94 -5.75
C SER A 164 10.07 -4.84 -5.78
N VAL A 165 9.90 -3.77 -5.00
CA VAL A 165 10.89 -2.71 -4.91
C VAL A 165 12.18 -3.24 -4.30
N ALA A 166 12.10 -4.02 -3.22
CA ALA A 166 13.29 -4.57 -2.58
C ALA A 166 14.04 -5.57 -3.49
N GLU A 167 13.33 -6.40 -4.26
CA GLU A 167 13.95 -7.29 -5.26
C GLU A 167 14.63 -6.50 -6.39
N LEU A 168 13.99 -5.42 -6.89
CA LEU A 168 14.59 -4.54 -7.88
C LEU A 168 15.90 -3.93 -7.36
N MET A 169 15.90 -3.39 -6.13
CA MET A 169 17.10 -2.78 -5.54
C MET A 169 18.26 -3.77 -5.43
N ILE A 170 18.01 -5.03 -5.05
CA ILE A 170 19.06 -6.06 -5.03
C ILE A 170 19.60 -6.31 -6.45
N GLY A 171 18.71 -6.45 -7.44
CA GLY A 171 19.11 -6.62 -8.83
C GLY A 171 19.96 -5.45 -9.34
N GLU A 172 19.57 -4.22 -9.03
CA GLU A 172 20.29 -3.00 -9.41
C GLU A 172 21.64 -2.89 -8.70
N ILE A 173 21.73 -3.22 -7.40
CA ILE A 173 23.00 -3.26 -6.66
C ILE A 173 24.01 -4.18 -7.36
N ILE A 174 23.59 -5.40 -7.72
CA ILE A 174 24.46 -6.37 -8.41
C ILE A 174 24.85 -5.85 -9.81
N THR A 175 23.88 -5.29 -10.53
CA THR A 175 24.05 -4.77 -11.89
C THR A 175 25.05 -3.62 -11.92
N LEU A 176 24.93 -2.66 -10.98
CA LEU A 176 25.85 -1.53 -10.83
C LEU A 176 27.24 -1.96 -10.36
N ALA A 177 27.32 -2.87 -9.39
CA ALA A 177 28.59 -3.38 -8.88
C ALA A 177 29.42 -4.08 -9.96
N ARG A 178 28.76 -4.63 -10.98
CA ARG A 178 29.35 -5.40 -12.07
C ARG A 178 29.32 -4.69 -13.43
N GLN A 179 28.83 -3.45 -13.47
CA GLN A 179 28.67 -2.64 -14.69
C GLN A 179 27.91 -3.37 -15.82
N LEU A 180 26.96 -4.24 -15.45
CA LEU A 180 26.32 -5.15 -16.40
C LEU A 180 25.54 -4.40 -17.49
N GLY A 181 24.87 -3.29 -17.15
CA GLY A 181 24.13 -2.48 -18.11
C GLY A 181 25.02 -1.96 -19.24
N ASP A 182 26.15 -1.36 -18.88
CA ASP A 182 27.13 -0.86 -19.85
C ASP A 182 27.71 -2.00 -20.70
N ARG A 183 28.14 -3.11 -20.06
CA ARG A 183 28.71 -4.26 -20.78
C ARG A 183 27.72 -4.89 -21.76
N ASN A 184 26.44 -4.96 -21.36
CA ASN A 184 25.38 -5.45 -22.20
C ASN A 184 25.18 -4.55 -23.42
N ASN A 185 25.11 -3.23 -23.21
CA ASN A 185 24.97 -2.25 -24.29
C ASN A 185 26.16 -2.28 -25.25
N GLU A 186 27.39 -2.45 -24.75
CA GLU A 186 28.59 -2.61 -25.59
C GLU A 186 28.47 -3.82 -26.53
N LEU A 187 28.08 -4.98 -26.00
CA LEU A 187 27.91 -6.20 -26.81
C LEU A 187 26.79 -6.09 -27.85
N HIS A 188 25.66 -5.46 -27.50
CA HIS A 188 24.61 -5.17 -28.49
C HIS A 188 25.10 -4.29 -29.64
N ASN A 189 26.11 -3.45 -29.41
CA ASN A 189 26.76 -2.62 -30.41
C ASN A 189 28.01 -3.28 -31.04
N GLY A 190 28.23 -4.58 -30.82
CA GLY A 190 29.36 -5.34 -31.37
C GLY A 190 30.70 -5.07 -30.70
N VAL A 191 30.74 -4.38 -29.57
CA VAL A 191 31.95 -4.07 -28.82
C VAL A 191 32.20 -5.12 -27.75
N TRP A 192 33.31 -5.84 -27.85
CA TRP A 192 33.75 -6.81 -26.85
C TRP A 192 34.69 -6.17 -25.82
N ASN A 193 34.20 -5.86 -24.63
CA ASN A 193 34.95 -5.16 -23.59
C ASN A 193 35.05 -5.98 -22.28
N LYS A 194 35.95 -6.96 -22.26
CA LYS A 194 36.17 -7.84 -21.10
C LYS A 194 37.16 -7.18 -20.12
N VAL A 195 36.64 -6.62 -19.03
CA VAL A 195 37.43 -5.98 -17.96
C VAL A 195 36.96 -6.38 -16.57
N SER A 196 37.85 -6.31 -15.59
CA SER A 196 37.56 -6.52 -14.16
C SER A 196 37.74 -5.26 -13.32
N ALA A 197 38.38 -4.22 -13.87
CA ALA A 197 38.61 -2.97 -13.16
C ALA A 197 37.28 -2.29 -12.80
N GLY A 198 37.13 -1.90 -11.53
CA GLY A 198 35.90 -1.27 -11.03
C GLY A 198 34.68 -2.19 -10.97
N CYS A 199 34.88 -3.52 -11.01
CA CYS A 199 33.83 -4.52 -10.83
C CYS A 199 34.01 -5.25 -9.49
N TRP A 200 32.93 -5.39 -8.73
CA TRP A 200 33.00 -5.88 -7.35
C TRP A 200 32.01 -7.01 -7.07
N GLU A 201 32.40 -7.93 -6.17
CA GLU A 201 31.42 -8.74 -5.44
C GLU A 201 30.72 -7.86 -4.39
N VAL A 202 29.40 -8.05 -4.25
CA VAL A 202 28.57 -7.36 -3.24
C VAL A 202 28.79 -7.94 -1.85
N ARG A 203 29.23 -9.20 -1.74
CA ARG A 203 29.58 -9.84 -0.46
C ARG A 203 30.67 -9.03 0.25
N GLY A 204 30.45 -8.79 1.55
CA GLY A 204 31.33 -8.00 2.41
C GLY A 204 31.24 -6.48 2.20
N LYS A 205 30.43 -5.99 1.24
CA LYS A 205 30.15 -4.56 1.08
C LYS A 205 29.09 -4.11 2.08
N THR A 206 29.11 -2.82 2.39
CA THR A 206 28.15 -2.20 3.30
C THR A 206 27.01 -1.56 2.51
N LEU A 207 25.78 -2.01 2.75
CA LEU A 207 24.55 -1.36 2.29
C LEU A 207 24.05 -0.41 3.39
N GLY A 208 23.96 0.87 3.05
CA GLY A 208 23.32 1.90 3.86
C GLY A 208 21.89 2.15 3.39
N ILE A 209 20.91 1.90 4.25
CA ILE A 209 19.50 2.12 3.98
C ILE A 209 19.02 3.40 4.66
N VAL A 210 18.53 4.37 3.89
CA VAL A 210 17.92 5.60 4.40
C VAL A 210 16.41 5.44 4.37
N GLY A 211 15.78 5.35 5.55
CA GLY A 211 14.38 4.96 5.72
C GLY A 211 14.22 3.45 5.91
N TYR A 212 14.01 3.01 7.14
CA TYR A 212 13.95 1.60 7.53
C TYR A 212 12.50 1.10 7.71
N GLY A 213 11.62 1.53 6.82
CA GLY A 213 10.22 1.10 6.79
C GLY A 213 10.00 -0.27 6.13
N HIS A 214 8.85 -0.46 5.50
CA HIS A 214 8.45 -1.73 4.88
C HIS A 214 9.42 -2.22 3.79
N VAL A 215 9.84 -1.34 2.88
CA VAL A 215 10.80 -1.69 1.82
C VAL A 215 12.20 -1.91 2.41
N GLY A 216 12.69 -0.96 3.22
CA GLY A 216 14.05 -0.99 3.77
C GLY A 216 14.31 -2.23 4.64
N SER A 217 13.35 -2.61 5.48
CA SER A 217 13.45 -3.83 6.30
C SER A 217 13.48 -5.10 5.45
N GLN A 218 12.61 -5.23 4.43
CA GLN A 218 12.66 -6.39 3.52
C GLN A 218 13.96 -6.46 2.71
N LEU A 219 14.44 -5.30 2.24
CA LEU A 219 15.71 -5.19 1.53
C LEU A 219 16.88 -5.62 2.41
N SER A 220 16.88 -5.25 3.70
CA SER A 220 17.94 -5.63 4.63
C SER A 220 18.12 -7.14 4.75
N VAL A 221 17.01 -7.89 4.87
CA VAL A 221 17.04 -9.35 4.94
C VAL A 221 17.62 -9.97 3.66
N MET A 222 17.25 -9.45 2.50
CA MET A 222 17.78 -9.95 1.23
C MET A 222 19.26 -9.61 1.06
N ALA A 223 19.69 -8.40 1.40
CA ALA A 223 21.08 -7.99 1.34
C ALA A 223 21.98 -8.80 2.29
N GLU A 224 21.50 -9.08 3.51
CA GLU A 224 22.18 -9.96 4.46
C GLU A 224 22.34 -11.38 3.92
N SER A 225 21.31 -11.92 3.27
CA SER A 225 21.37 -13.26 2.65
C SER A 225 22.45 -13.36 1.55
N MET A 226 22.84 -12.23 0.96
CA MET A 226 23.92 -12.12 -0.02
C MET A 226 25.29 -11.82 0.63
N GLY A 227 25.36 -11.78 1.96
CA GLY A 227 26.58 -11.51 2.72
C GLY A 227 27.00 -10.05 2.73
N MET A 228 26.08 -9.10 2.50
CA MET A 228 26.33 -7.68 2.73
C MET A 228 26.22 -7.34 4.22
N LYS A 229 26.98 -6.34 4.67
CA LYS A 229 26.74 -5.69 5.97
C LYS A 229 25.64 -4.65 5.78
N VAL A 230 24.60 -4.67 6.60
CA VAL A 230 23.51 -3.68 6.50
C VAL A 230 23.57 -2.70 7.66
N ILE A 231 23.58 -1.40 7.33
CA ILE A 231 23.36 -0.31 8.27
C ILE A 231 22.16 0.51 7.82
N PHE A 232 21.44 1.12 8.75
CA PHE A 232 20.30 1.97 8.39
C PHE A 232 20.18 3.21 9.25
N TYR A 233 19.61 4.26 8.65
CA TYR A 233 19.28 5.50 9.32
C TYR A 233 17.78 5.76 9.14
N ASP A 234 17.10 6.05 10.24
CA ASP A 234 15.71 6.48 10.27
C ASP A 234 15.54 7.55 11.35
N VAL A 235 14.59 8.47 11.17
CA VAL A 235 14.26 9.49 12.17
C VAL A 235 13.49 8.91 13.35
N VAL A 236 12.86 7.76 13.15
CA VAL A 236 12.19 6.98 14.20
C VAL A 236 13.13 5.88 14.68
N ASN A 237 13.16 5.66 16.00
CA ASN A 237 13.88 4.53 16.55
C ASN A 237 13.13 3.22 16.24
N LEU A 238 13.67 2.42 15.34
CA LEU A 238 13.08 1.18 14.86
C LEU A 238 13.91 -0.03 15.30
N MET A 239 13.25 -1.14 15.58
CA MET A 239 13.93 -2.41 15.85
C MET A 239 14.58 -2.95 14.58
N SER A 240 15.84 -3.35 14.68
CA SER A 240 16.55 -3.99 13.58
C SER A 240 16.00 -5.39 13.29
N MET A 241 15.95 -5.73 12.01
CA MET A 241 15.71 -7.11 11.56
C MET A 241 17.05 -7.79 11.29
N GLY A 242 17.22 -9.02 11.76
CA GLY A 242 18.44 -9.79 11.52
C GLY A 242 19.67 -9.18 12.18
N VAL A 243 20.72 -8.93 11.39
CA VAL A 243 21.98 -8.32 11.86
C VAL A 243 22.14 -6.86 11.45
N ALA A 244 21.09 -6.26 10.87
CA ALA A 244 21.08 -4.87 10.47
C ALA A 244 21.34 -3.97 11.68
N SER A 245 22.21 -2.97 11.50
CA SER A 245 22.63 -2.10 12.60
C SER A 245 22.12 -0.67 12.37
N PRO A 246 21.38 -0.07 13.34
CA PRO A 246 21.03 1.34 13.24
C PRO A 246 22.29 2.21 13.38
N VAL A 247 22.31 3.33 12.68
CA VAL A 247 23.26 4.43 12.91
C VAL A 247 22.53 5.69 13.34
N HIS A 248 23.21 6.56 14.07
CA HIS A 248 22.56 7.70 14.73
C HIS A 248 22.37 8.91 13.82
N THR A 249 23.17 9.02 12.76
CA THR A 249 23.10 10.15 11.83
C THR A 249 23.19 9.69 10.37
N LEU A 250 22.59 10.47 9.47
CA LEU A 250 22.72 10.26 8.03
C LEU A 250 24.19 10.34 7.59
N GLU A 251 24.96 11.28 8.14
CA GLU A 251 26.39 11.42 7.84
C GLU A 251 27.19 10.15 8.18
N GLU A 252 26.91 9.55 9.34
CA GLU A 252 27.53 8.29 9.74
C GLU A 252 27.23 7.16 8.73
N LEU A 253 25.99 7.09 8.23
CA LEU A 253 25.60 6.13 7.20
C LEU A 253 26.39 6.36 5.90
N LEU A 254 26.37 7.59 5.40
CA LEU A 254 26.98 7.95 4.11
C LEU A 254 28.50 7.69 4.10
N ARG A 255 29.17 7.96 5.22
CA ARG A 255 30.62 7.72 5.35
C ARG A 255 31.00 6.23 5.38
N GLN A 256 30.09 5.35 5.80
CA GLN A 256 30.36 3.91 5.94
C GLN A 256 29.90 3.07 4.75
N ALA A 257 28.80 3.47 4.10
CA ALA A 257 28.13 2.70 3.06
C ALA A 257 28.87 2.70 1.72
N ASP A 258 28.98 1.51 1.10
CA ASP A 258 29.42 1.36 -0.29
C ASP A 258 28.26 1.58 -1.26
N PHE A 259 27.06 1.13 -0.87
CA PHE A 259 25.80 1.35 -1.58
C PHE A 259 24.85 2.09 -0.65
N VAL A 260 24.27 3.19 -1.11
CA VAL A 260 23.23 3.93 -0.38
C VAL A 260 21.92 3.80 -1.14
N THR A 261 20.86 3.38 -0.46
CA THR A 261 19.51 3.25 -1.03
C THR A 261 18.50 4.06 -0.23
N LEU A 262 17.55 4.69 -0.92
CA LEU A 262 16.59 5.63 -0.36
C LEU A 262 15.18 5.04 -0.37
N HIS A 263 14.54 5.02 0.81
CA HIS A 263 13.20 4.48 1.06
C HIS A 263 12.39 5.41 1.97
N VAL A 264 12.40 6.70 1.66
CA VAL A 264 11.74 7.77 2.43
C VAL A 264 10.47 8.29 1.75
N PRO A 265 9.49 8.81 2.51
CA PRO A 265 8.31 9.47 1.95
C PRO A 265 8.69 10.81 1.30
N GLU A 266 7.73 11.42 0.59
CA GLU A 266 7.86 12.76 0.03
C GLU A 266 7.23 13.76 1.00
N ILE A 267 8.09 14.44 1.76
CA ILE A 267 7.73 15.46 2.75
C ILE A 267 8.76 16.59 2.67
N PRO A 268 8.47 17.81 3.16
CA PRO A 268 9.41 18.93 3.10
C PRO A 268 10.81 18.60 3.63
N GLU A 269 10.91 17.73 4.64
CA GLU A 269 12.16 17.31 5.28
C GLU A 269 13.01 16.35 4.42
N THR A 270 12.41 15.65 3.44
CA THR A 270 13.10 14.67 2.58
C THR A 270 13.39 15.22 1.18
N MET A 271 12.81 16.37 0.81
CA MET A 271 13.05 17.03 -0.48
C MET A 271 14.52 17.46 -0.60
N ASN A 272 15.18 17.00 -1.66
CA ASN A 272 16.60 17.23 -1.95
C ASN A 272 17.53 16.93 -0.76
N MET A 273 17.16 15.98 0.11
CA MET A 273 17.97 15.62 1.27
C MET A 273 19.32 15.02 0.88
N ILE A 274 19.41 14.44 -0.33
CA ILE A 274 20.68 14.00 -0.93
C ILE A 274 21.08 15.02 -2.00
N SER A 275 22.02 15.89 -1.65
CA SER A 275 22.56 16.94 -2.51
C SER A 275 24.10 16.92 -2.50
N THR A 276 24.73 17.96 -3.05
CA THR A 276 26.20 18.11 -3.11
C THR A 276 26.89 17.80 -1.78
N ALA A 277 26.39 18.33 -0.66
CA ALA A 277 27.01 18.11 0.66
C ALA A 277 26.96 16.64 1.09
N GLN A 278 25.86 15.93 0.81
CA GLN A 278 25.73 14.50 1.11
C GLN A 278 26.58 13.65 0.18
N PHE A 279 26.67 14.01 -1.10
CA PHE A 279 27.58 13.33 -2.03
C PHE A 279 29.03 13.44 -1.59
N ASP A 280 29.46 14.59 -1.07
CA ASP A 280 30.81 14.77 -0.54
C ASP A 280 31.11 13.87 0.68
N GLN A 281 30.09 13.61 1.51
CA GLN A 281 30.18 12.72 2.67
C GLN A 281 30.21 11.23 2.30
N MET A 282 29.72 10.85 1.12
CA MET A 282 29.77 9.47 0.64
C MET A 282 31.21 9.01 0.40
N LYS A 283 31.45 7.70 0.45
CA LYS A 283 32.75 7.12 0.10
C LYS A 283 33.09 7.40 -1.37
N GLN A 284 34.38 7.55 -1.66
CA GLN A 284 34.86 7.63 -3.04
C GLN A 284 34.53 6.31 -3.76
N GLY A 285 33.83 6.39 -4.88
CA GLY A 285 33.39 5.23 -5.65
C GLY A 285 32.16 4.52 -5.06
N ALA A 286 31.38 5.19 -4.20
CA ALA A 286 30.10 4.67 -3.72
C ALA A 286 29.02 4.67 -4.82
N TYR A 287 27.90 4.02 -4.53
CA TYR A 287 26.73 3.92 -5.40
C TYR A 287 25.49 4.50 -4.72
N LEU A 288 24.60 5.14 -5.50
CA LEU A 288 23.32 5.65 -5.02
C LEU A 288 22.15 4.95 -5.73
N LEU A 289 21.14 4.53 -4.99
CA LEU A 289 19.90 3.98 -5.54
C LEU A 289 18.69 4.75 -5.00
N ASN A 290 17.77 5.14 -5.88
CA ASN A 290 16.51 5.77 -5.51
C ASN A 290 15.33 5.18 -6.28
N ALA A 291 14.50 4.42 -5.56
CA ALA A 291 13.18 3.99 -6.01
C ALA A 291 12.08 4.38 -5.01
N SER A 292 12.29 5.45 -4.24
CA SER A 292 11.28 5.98 -3.32
C SER A 292 10.49 7.11 -3.96
N ARG A 293 11.07 8.30 -4.04
CA ARG A 293 10.42 9.53 -4.50
C ARG A 293 11.37 10.39 -5.33
N GLY A 294 10.86 10.96 -6.41
CA GLY A 294 11.65 11.71 -7.39
C GLY A 294 12.24 13.02 -6.87
N SER A 295 11.66 13.58 -5.81
CA SER A 295 12.09 14.83 -5.17
C SER A 295 13.17 14.67 -4.10
N VAL A 296 13.62 13.45 -3.80
CA VAL A 296 14.56 13.18 -2.69
C VAL A 296 16.02 13.49 -3.04
N VAL A 297 16.37 13.34 -4.32
CA VAL A 297 17.74 13.52 -4.81
C VAL A 297 17.83 14.73 -5.72
N ASP A 298 18.80 15.60 -5.46
CA ASP A 298 19.20 16.65 -6.40
C ASP A 298 19.92 16.03 -7.60
N ILE A 299 19.18 15.80 -8.70
CA ILE A 299 19.71 15.15 -9.91
C ILE A 299 20.85 15.94 -10.57
N PRO A 300 20.78 17.28 -10.71
CA PRO A 300 21.95 18.06 -11.13
C PRO A 300 23.21 17.84 -10.27
N ALA A 301 23.07 17.75 -8.94
CA ALA A 301 24.21 17.42 -8.07
C ALA A 301 24.70 15.99 -8.26
N LEU A 302 23.80 15.03 -8.48
CA LEU A 302 24.16 13.64 -8.80
C LEU A 302 24.99 13.54 -10.08
N ILE A 303 24.57 14.24 -11.15
CA ILE A 303 25.29 14.29 -12.42
C ILE A 303 26.73 14.79 -12.20
N LYS A 304 26.88 15.89 -11.45
CA LYS A 304 28.21 16.44 -11.12
C LYS A 304 29.06 15.44 -10.32
N ALA A 305 28.48 14.78 -9.32
CA ALA A 305 29.19 13.80 -8.51
C ALA A 305 29.66 12.58 -9.35
N MET A 306 28.83 12.11 -10.28
CA MET A 306 29.20 11.03 -11.20
C MET A 306 30.26 11.46 -12.21
N GLN A 307 30.14 12.65 -12.80
CA GLN A 307 31.15 13.20 -13.72
C GLN A 307 32.51 13.43 -13.04
N ALA A 308 32.50 13.84 -11.77
CA ALA A 308 33.70 13.96 -10.94
C ALA A 308 34.28 12.60 -10.49
N GLY A 309 33.60 11.48 -10.77
CA GLY A 309 33.99 10.14 -10.35
C GLY A 309 33.82 9.87 -8.85
N LYS A 310 33.17 10.77 -8.10
CA LYS A 310 32.85 10.61 -6.68
C LYS A 310 31.95 9.39 -6.48
N LEU A 311 30.96 9.22 -7.35
CA LEU A 311 30.11 8.03 -7.42
C LEU A 311 30.51 7.15 -8.60
N ALA A 312 30.56 5.84 -8.36
CA ALA A 312 30.89 4.84 -9.38
C ALA A 312 29.68 4.42 -10.22
N GLY A 313 28.46 4.72 -9.78
CA GLY A 313 27.22 4.43 -10.49
C GLY A 313 25.98 4.84 -9.69
N ALA A 314 24.83 4.85 -10.35
CA ALA A 314 23.55 5.13 -9.71
C ALA A 314 22.38 4.38 -10.36
N ALA A 315 21.32 4.12 -9.61
CA ALA A 315 20.05 3.63 -10.14
C ALA A 315 18.90 4.55 -9.73
N LEU A 316 18.08 4.96 -10.69
CA LEU A 316 16.94 5.85 -10.49
C LEU A 316 15.71 5.23 -11.15
N ASP A 317 14.67 4.99 -10.34
CA ASP A 317 13.35 4.57 -10.83
C ASP A 317 12.36 5.74 -10.86
N VAL A 318 12.63 6.83 -10.13
CA VAL A 318 11.72 7.95 -9.91
C VAL A 318 12.39 9.29 -10.23
N TYR A 319 11.62 10.26 -10.71
CA TYR A 319 12.14 11.55 -11.19
C TYR A 319 11.29 12.73 -10.71
N PRO A 320 11.85 13.95 -10.59
CA PRO A 320 11.10 15.16 -10.21
C PRO A 320 9.85 15.41 -11.06
N ASN A 321 9.97 15.30 -12.39
CA ASN A 321 8.85 15.29 -13.32
C ASN A 321 8.86 14.01 -14.15
N GLU A 322 7.70 13.38 -14.29
CA GLU A 322 7.53 12.11 -15.01
C GLU A 322 6.53 12.25 -16.17
N PRO A 323 6.68 11.47 -17.25
CA PRO A 323 5.73 11.50 -18.36
C PRO A 323 4.33 11.04 -17.94
N GLY A 324 3.28 11.65 -18.51
CA GLY A 324 1.89 11.21 -18.30
C GLY A 324 1.50 9.89 -18.99
N GLY A 325 2.39 9.31 -19.80
CA GLY A 325 2.14 8.07 -20.53
C GLY A 325 3.38 7.51 -21.20
N ASN A 326 3.23 6.32 -21.79
CA ASN A 326 4.31 5.64 -22.49
C ASN A 326 4.59 6.34 -23.82
N GLY A 327 5.86 6.52 -24.15
CA GLY A 327 6.29 7.15 -25.39
C GLY A 327 7.67 7.79 -25.25
N GLU A 328 8.11 8.50 -26.29
CA GLU A 328 9.41 9.16 -26.36
C GLU A 328 9.39 10.52 -25.63
N HIS A 329 9.10 10.50 -24.32
CA HIS A 329 8.88 11.72 -23.53
C HIS A 329 10.05 12.10 -22.63
N PHE A 330 10.98 11.17 -22.36
CA PHE A 330 12.11 11.39 -21.45
C PHE A 330 13.22 12.22 -22.13
N THR A 331 12.96 13.53 -22.20
CA THR A 331 13.75 14.54 -22.93
C THR A 331 13.95 15.79 -22.06
N ASN A 332 14.79 16.74 -22.52
CA ASN A 332 15.01 17.99 -21.81
C ASN A 332 13.76 18.87 -21.66
N ASN A 333 12.70 18.61 -22.45
CA ASN A 333 11.42 19.29 -22.27
C ASN A 333 10.69 18.87 -20.98
N LEU A 334 10.98 17.68 -20.45
CA LEU A 334 10.39 17.17 -19.22
C LEU A 334 11.19 17.56 -17.99
N ASN A 335 12.52 17.39 -18.07
CA ASN A 335 13.45 17.88 -17.06
C ASN A 335 14.73 18.36 -17.75
N ASP A 336 15.21 19.55 -17.42
CA ASP A 336 16.35 20.19 -18.09
C ASP A 336 17.66 19.37 -18.04
N PHE A 337 17.80 18.45 -17.07
CA PHE A 337 18.98 17.60 -16.86
C PHE A 337 18.93 16.25 -17.62
N THR A 338 17.86 15.96 -18.35
CA THR A 338 17.56 14.60 -18.84
C THR A 338 18.62 14.04 -19.78
N GLU A 339 19.09 14.84 -20.74
CA GLU A 339 20.12 14.40 -21.68
C GLU A 339 21.46 14.16 -21.01
N ASP A 340 21.84 14.99 -20.05
CA ASP A 340 23.10 14.83 -19.32
C ASP A 340 23.08 13.57 -18.46
N LEU A 341 21.94 13.29 -17.82
CA LEU A 341 21.70 12.07 -17.07
C LEU A 341 21.83 10.82 -17.97
N ARG A 342 21.23 10.84 -19.16
CA ARG A 342 21.24 9.73 -20.13
C ARG A 342 22.63 9.43 -20.71
N LYS A 343 23.55 10.39 -20.69
CA LYS A 343 24.94 10.24 -21.19
C LYS A 343 25.88 9.63 -20.15
N LEU A 344 25.47 9.54 -18.89
CA LEU A 344 26.29 8.96 -17.84
C LEU A 344 26.53 7.47 -18.09
N LYS A 345 27.70 6.99 -17.65
CA LYS A 345 28.03 5.56 -17.64
C LYS A 345 27.64 4.95 -16.31
N ASN A 346 27.39 3.65 -16.30
CA ASN A 346 27.01 2.87 -15.12
C ASN A 346 25.84 3.50 -14.35
N ILE A 347 24.83 3.96 -15.10
CA ILE A 347 23.56 4.45 -14.57
C ILE A 347 22.42 3.55 -15.05
N LEU A 348 21.52 3.21 -14.14
CA LEU A 348 20.28 2.50 -14.46
C LEU A 348 19.12 3.49 -14.34
N LEU A 349 18.37 3.65 -15.43
CA LEU A 349 17.21 4.52 -15.50
C LEU A 349 16.00 3.65 -15.80
N THR A 350 15.13 3.50 -14.81
CA THR A 350 13.90 2.70 -14.89
C THR A 350 12.69 3.64 -14.86
N PRO A 351 11.60 3.33 -15.61
CA PRO A 351 10.48 4.25 -15.79
C PRO A 351 9.41 4.06 -14.70
N HIS A 352 9.76 4.24 -13.44
CA HIS A 352 8.87 4.12 -12.27
C HIS A 352 8.15 2.76 -12.19
N ILE A 353 8.94 1.69 -12.30
CA ILE A 353 8.48 0.30 -12.33
C ILE A 353 8.82 -0.49 -11.06
N GLY A 354 9.40 0.12 -10.03
CA GLY A 354 9.77 -0.57 -8.80
C GLY A 354 8.64 -1.38 -8.16
N GLY A 355 7.40 -0.89 -8.25
CA GLY A 355 6.20 -1.62 -7.80
C GLY A 355 5.38 -2.30 -8.89
N SER A 356 5.85 -2.31 -10.14
CA SER A 356 5.08 -2.72 -11.32
C SER A 356 5.33 -4.18 -11.68
N THR A 357 4.85 -5.10 -10.85
CA THR A 357 4.89 -6.56 -11.07
C THR A 357 3.47 -7.15 -11.07
N GLU A 358 3.28 -8.32 -11.68
CA GLU A 358 1.98 -9.00 -11.68
C GLU A 358 1.55 -9.41 -10.26
N GLU A 359 2.51 -9.84 -9.43
CA GLU A 359 2.32 -10.16 -8.01
C GLU A 359 1.84 -8.93 -7.24
N ALA A 360 2.50 -7.77 -7.41
CA ALA A 360 2.08 -6.54 -6.77
C ALA A 360 0.71 -6.08 -7.27
N GLN A 361 0.42 -6.17 -8.57
CA GLN A 361 -0.91 -5.84 -9.11
C GLN A 361 -2.00 -6.77 -8.56
N SER A 362 -1.72 -8.06 -8.36
CA SER A 362 -2.65 -8.99 -7.73
C SER A 362 -2.87 -8.66 -6.24
N ALA A 363 -1.81 -8.38 -5.49
CA ALA A 363 -1.88 -7.99 -4.08
C ALA A 363 -2.63 -6.68 -3.88
N ILE A 364 -2.32 -5.63 -4.67
CA ILE A 364 -3.05 -4.36 -4.69
C ILE A 364 -4.52 -4.60 -5.02
N GLY A 365 -4.79 -5.43 -6.04
CA GLY A 365 -6.13 -5.84 -6.44
C GLY A 365 -6.93 -6.41 -5.26
N ALA A 366 -6.32 -7.32 -4.49
CA ALA A 366 -6.94 -7.93 -3.34
C ALA A 366 -7.14 -6.96 -2.17
N GLU A 367 -6.10 -6.22 -1.78
CA GLU A 367 -6.11 -5.33 -0.62
C GLU A 367 -7.13 -4.19 -0.77
N VAL A 368 -7.15 -3.52 -1.93
CA VAL A 368 -8.09 -2.43 -2.18
C VAL A 368 -9.51 -2.98 -2.32
N ALA A 369 -9.69 -4.10 -3.05
CA ALA A 369 -11.02 -4.70 -3.17
C ALA A 369 -11.59 -5.11 -1.79
N ASP A 370 -10.79 -5.75 -0.94
CA ASP A 370 -11.22 -6.11 0.42
C ASP A 370 -11.56 -4.89 1.28
N SER A 371 -10.80 -3.80 1.14
CA SER A 371 -11.09 -2.53 1.83
C SER A 371 -12.40 -1.91 1.34
N LEU A 372 -12.63 -1.88 0.03
CA LEU A 372 -13.89 -1.45 -0.57
C LEU A 372 -15.07 -2.31 -0.08
N VAL A 373 -14.91 -3.64 -0.05
CA VAL A 373 -15.94 -4.55 0.45
C VAL A 373 -16.23 -4.29 1.93
N LYS A 374 -15.21 -4.13 2.78
CA LYS A 374 -15.39 -3.82 4.20
C LYS A 374 -16.09 -2.49 4.41
N TYR A 375 -15.76 -1.47 3.62
CA TYR A 375 -16.44 -0.18 3.72
C TYR A 375 -17.90 -0.27 3.27
N VAL A 376 -18.16 -0.80 2.07
CA VAL A 376 -19.52 -0.90 1.50
C VAL A 376 -20.44 -1.75 2.39
N ASN A 377 -19.93 -2.87 2.92
CA ASN A 377 -20.74 -3.79 3.71
C ASN A 377 -20.79 -3.42 5.19
N LEU A 378 -19.68 -2.97 5.80
CA LEU A 378 -19.57 -2.83 7.26
C LEU A 378 -19.34 -1.38 7.73
N GLY A 379 -19.13 -0.43 6.81
CA GLY A 379 -18.79 0.96 7.09
C GLY A 379 -17.36 1.19 7.60
N THR A 380 -16.49 0.19 7.60
CA THR A 380 -15.15 0.36 8.22
C THR A 380 -14.27 1.29 7.39
N THR A 381 -13.68 2.30 8.04
CA THR A 381 -12.77 3.28 7.42
C THR A 381 -11.30 3.07 7.79
N SER A 382 -10.95 1.96 8.45
CA SER A 382 -9.54 1.61 8.74
C SER A 382 -8.71 1.54 7.45
N GLY A 383 -7.60 2.27 7.41
CA GLY A 383 -6.75 2.41 6.22
C GLY A 383 -7.27 3.40 5.16
N ALA A 384 -8.32 4.16 5.44
CA ALA A 384 -8.74 5.26 4.57
C ALA A 384 -7.73 6.41 4.63
N VAL A 385 -7.35 6.97 3.48
CA VAL A 385 -6.33 8.03 3.43
C VAL A 385 -6.89 9.41 3.77
N ASN A 386 -8.19 9.62 3.61
CA ASN A 386 -8.85 10.94 3.72
C ASN A 386 -9.95 11.02 4.79
N MET A 387 -10.25 9.93 5.50
CA MET A 387 -11.34 9.87 6.50
C MET A 387 -10.79 9.56 7.90
N PRO A 388 -11.56 9.86 8.98
CA PRO A 388 -11.27 9.34 10.32
C PRO A 388 -11.36 7.81 10.36
N GLU A 389 -10.54 7.16 11.19
CA GLU A 389 -10.46 5.70 11.23
C GLU A 389 -11.41 5.11 12.28
N VAL A 390 -12.51 4.52 11.81
CA VAL A 390 -13.56 3.95 12.65
C VAL A 390 -13.80 2.50 12.27
N THR A 391 -13.83 1.63 13.28
CA THR A 391 -14.13 0.21 13.13
C THR A 391 -14.90 -0.33 14.32
N LEU A 392 -15.93 -1.11 14.06
CA LEU A 392 -16.68 -1.85 15.08
C LEU A 392 -16.61 -3.35 14.77
N ARG A 393 -16.69 -4.18 15.82
CA ARG A 393 -16.84 -5.64 15.64
C ARG A 393 -18.03 -5.93 14.73
N SER A 394 -17.90 -6.92 13.86
CA SER A 394 -18.99 -7.35 12.98
C SER A 394 -20.21 -7.78 13.78
N LEU A 395 -21.40 -7.53 13.22
CA LEU A 395 -22.63 -8.13 13.71
C LEU A 395 -22.66 -9.63 13.38
N THR A 396 -23.14 -10.41 14.33
CA THR A 396 -23.23 -11.88 14.25
C THR A 396 -24.65 -12.33 13.94
N MET A 397 -24.81 -13.59 13.53
CA MET A 397 -26.15 -14.16 13.28
C MET A 397 -27.01 -14.22 14.54
N ASP A 398 -26.37 -14.22 15.72
CA ASP A 398 -27.02 -14.30 17.03
C ASP A 398 -27.53 -12.93 17.53
N GLU A 399 -27.37 -11.88 16.72
CA GLU A 399 -27.83 -10.51 16.99
C GLU A 399 -29.00 -10.12 16.04
N PRO A 400 -30.15 -10.83 16.01
CA PRO A 400 -31.26 -10.48 15.13
C PRO A 400 -31.80 -9.08 15.45
N ASN A 401 -32.36 -8.39 14.45
CA ASN A 401 -32.93 -7.03 14.57
C ASN A 401 -31.93 -5.94 15.00
N HIS A 402 -30.63 -6.15 14.75
CA HIS A 402 -29.64 -5.09 14.89
C HIS A 402 -29.45 -4.35 13.56
N VAL A 403 -29.26 -3.04 13.67
CA VAL A 403 -28.99 -2.16 12.53
C VAL A 403 -27.71 -1.41 12.80
N ARG A 404 -26.84 -1.37 11.80
CA ARG A 404 -25.66 -0.51 11.82
C ARG A 404 -25.98 0.81 11.15
N VAL A 405 -25.87 1.88 11.93
CA VAL A 405 -26.01 3.27 11.51
C VAL A 405 -24.61 3.83 11.26
N ILE A 406 -24.45 4.45 10.10
CA ILE A 406 -23.27 5.19 9.69
C ILE A 406 -23.70 6.63 9.47
N TYR A 407 -23.00 7.56 10.12
CA TYR A 407 -23.28 8.98 9.99
C TYR A 407 -21.98 9.75 9.82
N ILE A 408 -21.77 10.30 8.62
CA ILE A 408 -20.65 11.18 8.30
C ILE A 408 -21.18 12.60 8.37
N HIS A 409 -20.51 13.45 9.15
CA HIS A 409 -21.01 14.79 9.40
C HIS A 409 -19.90 15.82 9.53
N LYS A 410 -20.29 17.10 9.41
CA LYS A 410 -19.39 18.20 9.74
C LYS A 410 -19.03 18.17 11.22
N ASN A 411 -17.76 18.35 11.53
CA ASN A 411 -17.25 18.33 12.90
C ASN A 411 -17.62 19.63 13.66
N VAL A 412 -18.89 19.75 14.06
CA VAL A 412 -19.42 20.92 14.77
C VAL A 412 -20.06 20.53 16.12
N PRO A 413 -19.98 21.39 17.15
CA PRO A 413 -20.51 21.09 18.47
C PRO A 413 -22.00 20.75 18.47
N GLY A 414 -22.38 19.77 19.28
CA GLY A 414 -23.79 19.40 19.52
C GLY A 414 -24.36 18.35 18.55
N VAL A 415 -23.67 18.00 17.46
CA VAL A 415 -24.15 16.96 16.53
C VAL A 415 -24.32 15.61 17.21
N LEU A 416 -23.31 15.15 17.95
CA LEU A 416 -23.39 13.88 18.69
C LEU A 416 -24.56 13.82 19.68
N ARG A 417 -24.91 14.96 20.30
CA ARG A 417 -26.07 15.05 21.20
C ARG A 417 -27.36 14.77 20.43
N ARG A 418 -27.53 15.42 19.28
CA ARG A 418 -28.72 15.26 18.42
C ARG A 418 -28.81 13.85 17.83
N VAL A 419 -27.68 13.28 17.40
CA VAL A 419 -27.63 11.90 16.91
C VAL A 419 -28.07 10.94 18.02
N ASN A 420 -27.54 11.08 19.24
CA ASN A 420 -27.94 10.23 20.36
C ASN A 420 -29.40 10.47 20.80
N GLU A 421 -29.94 11.68 20.64
CA GLU A 421 -31.38 11.95 20.84
C GLU A 421 -32.24 11.18 19.83
N ILE A 422 -31.85 11.13 18.54
CA ILE A 422 -32.54 10.35 17.49
C ILE A 422 -32.47 8.85 17.76
N LEU A 423 -31.30 8.36 18.19
CA LEU A 423 -31.11 6.94 18.52
C LEU A 423 -31.72 6.56 19.90
N GLY A 424 -32.23 7.51 20.67
CA GLY A 424 -32.58 7.36 22.08
C GLY A 424 -33.72 6.37 22.37
N ASP A 425 -34.57 6.11 21.37
CA ASP A 425 -35.64 5.11 21.47
C ASP A 425 -35.14 3.66 21.27
N HIS A 426 -33.87 3.49 20.90
CA HIS A 426 -33.22 2.20 20.71
C HIS A 426 -32.04 2.01 21.67
N ASN A 427 -31.70 0.76 21.95
CA ASN A 427 -30.49 0.45 22.71
C ASN A 427 -29.26 0.52 21.79
N VAL A 428 -28.28 1.35 22.14
CA VAL A 428 -27.01 1.48 21.41
C VAL A 428 -25.99 0.49 22.00
N ASP A 429 -25.81 -0.65 21.34
CA ASP A 429 -24.91 -1.71 21.83
C ASP A 429 -23.43 -1.37 21.63
N LYS A 430 -23.13 -0.69 20.53
CA LYS A 430 -21.78 -0.29 20.15
C LYS A 430 -21.83 1.08 19.50
N GLN A 431 -20.89 1.95 19.84
CA GLN A 431 -20.72 3.23 19.19
C GLN A 431 -19.25 3.60 19.18
N MET A 432 -18.77 4.06 18.02
CA MET A 432 -17.44 4.64 17.88
C MET A 432 -17.57 5.88 17.00
N THR A 433 -16.89 6.94 17.41
CA THR A 433 -16.80 8.18 16.65
C THR A 433 -15.36 8.65 16.64
N ASP A 434 -14.93 9.16 15.50
CA ASP A 434 -13.65 9.83 15.34
C ASP A 434 -13.83 11.04 14.40
N SER A 435 -12.90 11.99 14.48
CA SER A 435 -12.95 13.22 13.69
C SER A 435 -11.56 13.61 13.20
N ARG A 436 -11.50 14.13 11.96
CA ARG A 436 -10.27 14.56 11.31
C ARG A 436 -10.55 15.86 10.57
N GLY A 437 -10.03 16.97 11.11
CA GLY A 437 -10.34 18.31 10.61
C GLY A 437 -11.84 18.61 10.70
N ASP A 438 -12.45 18.99 9.57
CA ASP A 438 -13.85 19.41 9.49
C ASP A 438 -14.83 18.23 9.31
N VAL A 439 -14.34 16.99 9.22
CA VAL A 439 -15.15 15.79 8.98
C VAL A 439 -15.10 14.88 10.19
N ALA A 440 -16.27 14.36 10.59
CA ALA A 440 -16.43 13.36 11.63
C ALA A 440 -17.19 12.16 11.11
N TYR A 441 -16.83 10.98 11.62
CA TYR A 441 -17.43 9.70 11.26
C TYR A 441 -17.97 9.06 12.54
N LEU A 442 -19.26 8.73 12.54
CA LEU A 442 -19.91 7.99 13.62
C LEU A 442 -20.42 6.66 13.07
N MET A 443 -20.13 5.59 13.79
CA MET A 443 -20.71 4.28 13.58
C MET A 443 -21.38 3.81 14.87
N ALA A 444 -22.63 3.36 14.76
CA ALA A 444 -23.36 2.79 15.89
C ALA A 444 -24.11 1.52 15.48
N ASP A 445 -24.08 0.49 16.32
CA ASP A 445 -24.98 -0.66 16.22
C ASP A 445 -26.10 -0.46 17.24
N ILE A 446 -27.33 -0.43 16.75
CA ILE A 446 -28.56 -0.33 17.57
C ILE A 446 -29.36 -1.62 17.48
N SER A 447 -29.99 -2.03 18.58
CA SER A 447 -30.81 -3.24 18.67
C SER A 447 -32.31 -2.94 18.73
N SER A 448 -33.10 -3.99 18.45
CA SER A 448 -34.56 -3.97 18.51
C SER A 448 -35.22 -2.99 17.53
N VAL A 449 -34.63 -2.85 16.33
CA VAL A 449 -35.16 -1.94 15.30
C VAL A 449 -36.11 -2.69 14.37
N ASN A 450 -37.31 -2.14 14.16
CA ASN A 450 -38.22 -2.65 13.14
C ASN A 450 -37.84 -2.11 11.77
N VAL A 451 -38.03 -2.88 10.70
CA VAL A 451 -37.69 -2.48 9.32
C VAL A 451 -38.35 -1.15 8.90
N SER A 452 -39.56 -0.88 9.41
CA SER A 452 -40.28 0.38 9.16
C SER A 452 -39.61 1.61 9.78
N GLU A 453 -38.95 1.46 10.93
CA GLU A 453 -38.30 2.55 11.67
C GLU A 453 -36.97 2.97 11.02
N ILE A 454 -36.36 2.10 10.23
CA ILE A 454 -35.06 2.38 9.59
C ILE A 454 -35.14 3.58 8.65
N LYS A 455 -36.26 3.70 7.91
CA LYS A 455 -36.48 4.83 7.01
C LYS A 455 -36.64 6.15 7.78
N ASP A 456 -37.33 6.10 8.91
CA ASP A 456 -37.56 7.26 9.76
C ASP A 456 -36.26 7.70 10.46
N LEU A 457 -35.45 6.74 10.92
CA LEU A 457 -34.11 6.98 11.46
C LEU A 457 -33.19 7.63 10.42
N TYR A 458 -33.18 7.09 9.19
CA TYR A 458 -32.40 7.65 8.09
C TYR A 458 -32.80 9.09 7.79
N GLN A 459 -34.10 9.35 7.65
CA GLN A 459 -34.61 10.70 7.35
C GLN A 459 -34.28 11.68 8.48
N SER A 460 -34.44 11.26 9.74
CA SER A 460 -34.13 12.08 10.91
C SER A 460 -32.66 12.50 10.98
N LEU A 461 -31.74 11.61 10.58
CA LEU A 461 -30.30 11.90 10.53
C LEU A 461 -29.93 12.85 9.40
N GLU A 462 -30.55 12.69 8.22
CA GLU A 462 -30.39 13.60 7.08
C GLU A 462 -30.90 15.02 7.42
N ASP A 463 -32.03 15.12 8.13
CA ASP A 463 -32.65 16.39 8.49
C ASP A 463 -31.83 17.24 9.48
N LEU A 464 -30.77 16.68 10.09
CA LEU A 464 -29.84 17.42 10.96
C LEU A 464 -29.05 18.52 10.22
N GLY A 465 -29.07 18.55 8.88
CA GLY A 465 -28.44 19.59 8.04
C GLY A 465 -26.91 19.66 8.15
N THR A 466 -26.31 18.74 8.93
CA THR A 466 -24.86 18.58 9.12
C THR A 466 -24.34 17.29 8.50
N SER A 467 -25.24 16.48 7.91
CA SER A 467 -24.93 15.25 7.18
C SER A 467 -24.06 15.57 5.97
N LEU A 468 -22.97 14.84 5.84
CA LEU A 468 -22.19 14.69 4.61
C LEU A 468 -22.56 13.39 3.91
N TYR A 469 -22.93 12.36 4.69
CA TYR A 469 -23.46 11.09 4.20
C TYR A 469 -24.14 10.34 5.35
N THR A 470 -25.35 9.82 5.11
CA THR A 470 -26.02 8.86 6.01
C THR A 470 -26.07 7.48 5.34
N GLY A 471 -25.74 6.44 6.08
CA GLY A 471 -25.87 5.06 5.66
C GLY A 471 -26.53 4.21 6.74
N SER A 472 -27.32 3.22 6.34
CA SER A 472 -27.83 2.19 7.25
C SER A 472 -27.68 0.80 6.61
N SER A 473 -27.26 -0.19 7.39
CA SER A 473 -27.11 -1.57 6.93
C SER A 473 -27.77 -2.53 7.90
N THR A 474 -28.49 -3.51 7.35
CA THR A 474 -29.27 -4.50 8.10
C THR A 474 -28.78 -5.91 7.83
N LEU A 475 -29.19 -6.84 8.69
CA LEU A 475 -28.86 -8.25 8.55
C LEU A 475 -29.59 -8.94 7.39
N ASP A 476 -30.73 -8.43 6.92
CA ASP A 476 -31.62 -9.16 6.02
C ASP A 476 -31.84 -8.52 4.64
N GLY A 477 -31.41 -7.28 4.39
CA GLY A 477 -31.46 -6.69 3.04
C GLY A 477 -32.86 -6.63 2.40
N VAL A 478 -33.93 -6.64 3.20
CA VAL A 478 -35.33 -6.59 2.72
C VAL A 478 -35.95 -5.24 3.08
N GLY A 479 -36.42 -4.52 2.06
CA GLY A 479 -37.29 -3.34 2.18
C GLY A 479 -37.33 -2.56 0.87
N ARG A 480 -38.53 -2.35 0.32
CA ARG A 480 -38.80 -1.73 -0.99
C ARG A 480 -38.54 -0.22 -1.05
#